data_AF-A0A0B7FF82-F1
#
_entry.id   AF-A0A0B7FF82-F1
#
_cell.length_a   1.000
_cell.length_b   1.000
_cell.length_c   1.000
_cell.angle_alpha   90.00
_cell.angle_beta   90.00
_cell.angle_gamma   90.00
#
_symmetry.space_group_name_H-M   'P 1'
#
loop_
_entity.id
_entity.type
_entity.pdbx_description
1 polymer ?
#
loop_
_entity_poly.entity_id
_entity_poly.type
_entity_poly.pdbx_seq_one_letter_code
_entity_poly.pdbx_strand_id
1 'polypeptide(L)'
;MGSDRDMAFTEPEFLHVLNASPKLRILHLDVTIRNASQSPSQIQLEELEVLFLSWVEDKTNLVRLLYPGAQPLKLILDARNRLSMSRSAAKELIKLFERSNVAELYVHHIKGTPGCGEALFNPFHLLELAPHLRTLAISGVDMNRYFRRLNKAPGPFYNTARLLHTLHMIETSIDWTSYLELVQMYGAQKITIWDCTLYNLEGASRTQEDQEVIRSLLASVCPDTRVLGDNILKLAGLYIEK
;
A
#
# COMPACT_ATOMS: atom_id res chain seq x y z
N MET A 1 -23.26 -11.06 20.78
CA MET A 1 -22.93 -10.18 19.64
C MET A 1 -23.00 -8.75 20.14
N GLY A 2 -21.87 -8.21 20.60
CA GLY A 2 -21.80 -6.83 21.07
C GLY A 2 -21.86 -5.91 19.87
N SER A 3 -22.78 -4.94 19.88
CA SER A 3 -22.76 -3.85 18.91
C SER A 3 -21.51 -3.02 19.20
N ASP A 4 -20.45 -3.26 18.43
CA ASP A 4 -19.33 -2.34 18.37
C ASP A 4 -19.92 -0.98 17.99
N ARG A 5 -19.84 -0.03 18.92
CA ARG A 5 -20.38 1.31 18.69
C ARG A 5 -19.39 2.00 17.77
N ASP A 6 -19.60 1.89 16.47
CA ASP A 6 -18.85 2.69 15.50
C ASP A 6 -18.88 4.15 15.94
N MET A 7 -17.71 4.68 16.27
CA MET A 7 -17.56 6.06 16.71
C MET A 7 -17.86 6.96 15.51
N ALA A 8 -18.98 7.66 15.57
CA ALA A 8 -19.46 8.49 14.48
C ALA A 8 -19.41 9.96 14.85
N PHE A 9 -18.84 10.77 13.96
CA PHE A 9 -18.80 12.23 14.07
C PHE A 9 -19.66 12.83 12.97
N THR A 10 -20.27 13.99 13.21
CA THR A 10 -20.66 14.88 12.13
C THR A 10 -19.44 15.59 11.56
N GLU A 11 -19.52 16.08 10.32
CA GLU A 11 -18.42 16.84 9.72
C GLU A 11 -17.97 18.05 10.58
N PRO A 12 -18.88 18.89 11.13
CA PRO A 12 -18.47 20.01 11.97
C PRO A 12 -17.79 19.59 13.28
N GLU A 13 -18.26 18.53 13.94
CA GLU A 13 -17.64 18.01 15.16
C GLU A 13 -16.22 17.52 14.89
N PHE A 14 -16.03 16.78 13.79
CA PHE A 14 -14.72 16.29 13.39
C PHE A 14 -13.75 17.44 13.07
N LEU A 15 -14.21 18.43 12.31
CA LEU A 15 -13.41 19.62 11.98
C LEU A 15 -13.09 20.44 13.23
N HIS A 16 -14.01 20.54 14.19
CA HIS A 16 -13.75 21.24 15.44
C HIS A 16 -12.63 20.59 16.25
N VAL A 17 -12.65 19.24 16.36
CA VAL A 17 -11.59 18.48 17.05
C VAL A 17 -10.23 18.71 16.41
N LEU A 18 -10.16 18.64 15.08
CA LEU A 18 -8.91 18.84 14.36
C LEU A 18 -8.43 20.30 14.43
N ASN A 19 -9.32 21.29 14.36
CA ASN A 19 -8.98 22.72 14.49
C ASN A 19 -8.47 23.08 15.89
N ALA A 20 -8.93 22.38 16.93
CA ALA A 20 -8.41 22.53 18.28
C ALA A 20 -6.97 22.00 18.43
N SER A 21 -6.46 21.29 17.43
CA SER A 21 -5.16 20.61 17.43
C SER A 21 -4.30 21.02 16.23
N PRO A 22 -3.93 22.30 16.05
CA PRO A 22 -3.21 22.76 14.85
C PRO A 22 -1.81 22.16 14.68
N LYS A 23 -1.21 21.65 15.76
CA LYS A 23 0.11 20.99 15.79
C LYS A 23 0.01 19.46 15.82
N LEU A 24 -1.08 18.92 15.29
CA LEU A 24 -1.31 17.48 15.29
C LEU A 24 -0.31 16.78 14.37
N ARG A 25 0.56 15.95 14.95
CA ARG A 25 1.59 15.19 14.22
C ARG A 25 1.17 13.77 13.87
N ILE A 26 0.31 13.16 14.71
CA ILE A 26 -0.12 11.77 14.56
C ILE A 26 -1.65 11.75 14.59
N LEU A 27 -2.25 11.23 13.53
CA LEU A 27 -3.70 11.11 13.41
C LEU A 27 -4.07 9.66 13.09
N HIS A 28 -4.70 8.99 14.04
CA HIS A 28 -5.27 7.66 13.87
C HIS A 28 -6.78 7.77 13.75
N LEU A 29 -7.31 7.39 12.60
CA LEU A 29 -8.73 7.47 12.30
C LEU A 29 -9.34 6.08 12.15
N ASP A 30 -10.19 5.76 13.11
CA ASP A 30 -11.19 4.70 12.98
C ASP A 30 -12.60 5.20 13.29
N VAL A 31 -13.02 6.19 12.51
CA VAL A 31 -14.29 6.89 12.70
C VAL A 31 -15.07 7.00 11.40
N THR A 32 -16.38 7.18 11.52
CA THR A 32 -17.29 7.43 10.38
C THR A 32 -17.82 8.86 10.43
N ILE A 33 -17.80 9.55 9.28
CA ILE A 33 -18.34 10.90 9.17
C ILE A 33 -19.78 10.85 8.63
N ARG A 34 -20.74 11.24 9.46
CA ARG A 34 -22.17 11.35 9.11
C ARG A 34 -22.49 12.74 8.57
N ASN A 35 -23.54 12.81 7.75
CA ASN A 35 -24.11 14.06 7.23
C ASN A 35 -23.07 14.96 6.56
N ALA A 36 -22.12 14.35 5.86
CA ALA A 36 -21.00 15.06 5.31
C ALA A 36 -21.45 15.91 4.10
N SER A 37 -21.01 17.16 4.05
CA SER A 37 -21.40 18.15 3.04
C SER A 37 -21.01 17.69 1.63
N GLN A 38 -21.72 18.16 0.61
CA GLN A 38 -21.26 17.96 -0.78
C GLN A 38 -19.98 18.76 -1.08
N SER A 39 -19.82 19.90 -0.40
CA SER A 39 -18.67 20.80 -0.49
C SER A 39 -18.09 20.98 0.91
N PRO A 40 -17.30 20.00 1.39
CA PRO A 40 -16.86 20.00 2.77
C PRO A 40 -15.79 21.06 3.02
N SER A 41 -15.77 21.59 4.25
CA SER A 41 -14.66 22.43 4.68
C SER A 41 -13.41 21.57 4.86
N GLN A 42 -12.29 22.05 4.34
CA GLN A 42 -11.01 21.34 4.39
C GLN A 42 -10.22 21.77 5.60
N ILE A 43 -9.41 20.87 6.15
CA ILE A 43 -8.52 21.18 7.26
C ILE A 43 -7.06 20.98 6.89
N GLN A 44 -6.29 22.05 7.07
CA GLN A 44 -4.85 22.05 6.90
C GLN A 44 -4.22 21.39 8.13
N LEU A 45 -3.44 20.34 7.89
CA LEU A 45 -2.72 19.58 8.91
C LEU A 45 -1.22 19.73 8.64
N GLU A 46 -0.70 20.94 8.90
CA GLU A 46 0.65 21.37 8.48
C GLU A 46 1.78 20.53 9.10
N GLU A 47 1.61 20.13 10.35
CA GLU A 47 2.59 19.35 11.11
C GLU A 47 2.33 17.83 11.07
N LEU A 48 1.40 17.35 10.24
CA LEU A 48 1.05 15.93 10.19
C LEU A 48 2.18 15.08 9.62
N GLU A 49 2.65 14.13 10.42
CA GLU A 49 3.74 13.21 10.07
C GLU A 49 3.25 11.77 9.91
N VAL A 50 2.21 11.37 10.66
CA VAL A 50 1.66 10.02 10.63
C VAL A 50 0.15 10.07 10.47
N LEU A 51 -0.35 9.45 9.40
CA LEU A 51 -1.77 9.25 9.17
C LEU A 51 -2.05 7.74 9.12
N PHE A 52 -2.83 7.27 10.08
CA PHE A 52 -3.34 5.91 10.09
C PHE A 52 -4.82 5.92 9.74
N LEU A 53 -5.17 5.21 8.67
CA LEU A 53 -6.54 4.99 8.23
C LEU A 53 -6.88 3.51 8.39
N SER A 54 -7.63 3.19 9.45
CA SER A 54 -8.35 1.92 9.51
C SER A 54 -9.39 1.96 8.40
N TRP A 55 -9.34 1.06 7.42
CA TRP A 55 -10.24 1.09 6.27
C TRP A 55 -11.44 0.19 6.53
N VAL A 56 -12.53 0.83 6.92
CA VAL A 56 -13.90 0.28 6.93
C VAL A 56 -14.66 1.02 5.83
N GLU A 57 -15.58 0.35 5.14
CA GLU A 57 -16.26 0.81 3.92
C GLU A 57 -16.70 2.31 3.95
N ASP A 58 -16.58 2.98 2.80
CA ASP A 58 -17.02 4.37 2.54
C ASP A 58 -16.41 5.51 3.39
N LYS A 59 -15.08 5.46 3.62
CA LYS A 59 -14.31 6.61 4.16
C LYS A 59 -14.05 7.73 3.16
N THR A 60 -14.79 7.79 2.04
CA THR A 60 -14.76 8.90 1.07
C THR A 60 -14.88 10.25 1.79
N ASN A 61 -15.82 10.31 2.73
CA ASN A 61 -16.12 11.53 3.46
C ASN A 61 -15.03 11.97 4.41
N LEU A 62 -14.26 11.02 4.94
CA LEU A 62 -13.15 11.30 5.84
C LEU A 62 -11.95 11.81 5.05
N VAL A 63 -11.56 11.07 3.99
CA VAL A 63 -10.34 11.36 3.23
C VAL A 63 -10.39 12.75 2.59
N ARG A 64 -11.54 13.18 2.06
CA ARG A 64 -11.70 14.51 1.44
C ARG A 64 -11.54 15.69 2.39
N LEU A 65 -11.64 15.49 3.70
CA LEU A 65 -11.46 16.55 4.70
C LEU A 65 -9.98 16.83 4.97
N LEU A 66 -9.13 15.80 4.80
CA LEU A 66 -7.74 15.83 5.22
C LEU A 66 -6.85 16.49 4.16
N TYR A 67 -6.18 17.57 4.54
CA TYR A 67 -5.15 18.23 3.73
C TYR A 67 -3.84 18.28 4.52
N PRO A 68 -3.01 17.23 4.43
CA PRO A 68 -1.68 17.23 5.03
C PRO A 68 -0.80 18.35 4.45
N GLY A 69 0.10 18.88 5.27
CA GLY A 69 1.09 19.86 4.83
C GLY A 69 2.22 19.27 3.97
N ALA A 70 3.29 20.05 3.80
CA ALA A 70 4.46 19.66 3.02
C ALA A 70 5.40 18.66 3.75
N GLN A 71 5.14 18.36 5.03
CA GLN A 71 5.96 17.45 5.82
C GLN A 71 5.93 16.02 5.25
N PRO A 72 7.05 15.29 5.28
CA PRO A 72 7.07 13.88 4.89
C PRO A 72 6.04 13.08 5.70
N LEU A 73 5.08 12.47 5.00
CA LEU A 73 3.97 11.75 5.60
C LEU A 73 4.21 10.25 5.56
N LYS A 74 4.02 9.61 6.72
CA LYS A 74 3.84 8.18 6.87
C LYS A 74 2.35 7.85 6.80
N LEU A 75 1.93 7.21 5.72
CA LEU A 75 0.56 6.77 5.51
C LEU A 75 0.44 5.28 5.81
N ILE A 76 -0.47 4.92 6.71
CA ILE A 76 -0.79 3.53 7.06
C ILE A 76 -2.24 3.27 6.68
N LEU A 77 -2.45 2.29 5.80
CA LEU A 77 -3.75 1.86 5.30
C LEU A 77 -3.99 0.44 5.79
N ASP A 78 -5.00 0.28 6.64
CA ASP A 78 -5.29 -0.99 7.29
C ASP A 78 -6.67 -1.50 6.87
N ALA A 79 -6.70 -2.39 5.88
CA ALA A 79 -7.92 -2.98 5.33
C ALA A 79 -8.25 -4.32 5.99
N ARG A 80 -8.36 -4.31 7.32
CA ARG A 80 -8.60 -5.50 8.15
C ARG A 80 -9.83 -6.32 7.75
N ASN A 81 -10.91 -5.71 7.27
CA ASN A 81 -12.18 -6.44 7.13
C ASN A 81 -12.66 -6.68 5.70
N ARG A 82 -12.40 -5.77 4.74
CA ARG A 82 -12.58 -5.97 3.28
C ARG A 82 -11.82 -4.89 2.51
N LEU A 83 -11.14 -5.23 1.41
CA LEU A 83 -10.67 -4.24 0.42
C LEU A 83 -11.77 -3.80 -0.58
N SER A 84 -13.05 -3.82 -0.17
CA SER A 84 -14.15 -3.24 -0.95
C SER A 84 -14.09 -1.71 -0.90
N MET A 85 -13.10 -1.14 -1.60
CA MET A 85 -13.01 0.29 -1.78
C MET A 85 -13.97 0.72 -2.89
N SER A 86 -14.94 1.57 -2.57
CA SER A 86 -15.78 2.19 -3.59
C SER A 86 -14.92 3.00 -4.57
N ARG A 87 -15.38 3.16 -5.81
CA ARG A 87 -14.65 3.98 -6.80
C ARG A 87 -14.50 5.43 -6.32
N SER A 88 -15.43 5.95 -5.54
CA SER A 88 -15.33 7.30 -4.94
C SER A 88 -14.22 7.35 -3.91
N ALA A 89 -14.14 6.37 -3.01
CA ALA A 89 -13.10 6.33 -1.99
C ALA A 89 -11.70 6.14 -2.60
N ALA A 90 -11.59 5.35 -3.68
CA ALA A 90 -10.36 5.22 -4.44
C ALA A 90 -9.91 6.54 -5.08
N LYS A 91 -10.85 7.30 -5.67
CA LYS A 91 -10.55 8.63 -6.23
C LYS A 91 -10.10 9.61 -5.16
N GLU A 92 -10.74 9.63 -4.00
CA GLU A 92 -10.33 10.53 -2.92
C GLU A 92 -8.98 10.14 -2.32
N LEU A 93 -8.65 8.84 -2.28
CA LEU A 93 -7.34 8.36 -1.86
C LEU A 93 -6.25 8.74 -2.87
N ILE A 94 -6.52 8.64 -4.18
CA ILE A 94 -5.62 9.16 -5.23
C ILE A 94 -5.35 10.65 -5.02
N LYS A 95 -6.40 11.45 -4.83
CA LYS A 95 -6.25 12.89 -4.53
C LYS A 95 -5.47 13.13 -3.25
N LEU A 96 -5.54 12.23 -2.25
CA LEU A 96 -4.76 12.34 -1.02
C LEU A 96 -3.28 12.16 -1.33
N PHE A 97 -2.91 11.16 -2.14
CA PHE A 97 -1.53 11.00 -2.63
C PHE A 97 -1.03 12.22 -3.39
N GLU A 98 -1.83 12.75 -4.32
CA GLU A 98 -1.45 13.90 -5.15
C GLU A 98 -1.15 15.17 -4.34
N ARG A 99 -1.84 15.38 -3.22
CA ARG A 99 -1.68 16.57 -2.37
C ARG A 99 -0.79 16.38 -1.16
N SER A 100 -0.34 15.16 -0.88
CA SER A 100 0.44 14.85 0.33
C SER A 100 1.87 14.46 -0.04
N ASN A 101 2.82 14.83 0.80
CA ASN A 101 4.21 14.40 0.63
C ASN A 101 4.43 12.99 1.22
N VAL A 102 3.80 11.96 0.64
CA VAL A 102 3.90 10.58 1.16
C VAL A 102 5.31 10.04 0.96
N ALA A 103 6.03 9.85 2.07
CA ALA A 103 7.40 9.33 2.10
C ALA A 103 7.45 7.86 2.55
N GLU A 104 6.49 7.42 3.35
CA GLU A 104 6.34 6.03 3.76
C GLU A 104 4.89 5.57 3.56
N LEU A 105 4.69 4.41 2.97
CA LEU A 105 3.38 3.80 2.77
C LEU A 105 3.37 2.37 3.30
N TYR A 106 2.43 2.09 4.19
CA TYR A 106 2.16 0.76 4.72
C TYR A 106 0.75 0.36 4.34
N VAL A 107 0.62 -0.73 3.60
CA VAL A 107 -0.67 -1.32 3.22
C VAL A 107 -0.78 -2.67 3.89
N HIS A 108 -1.77 -2.82 4.76
CA HIS A 108 -2.09 -4.09 5.40
C HIS A 108 -3.47 -4.56 4.93
N HIS A 109 -3.55 -5.81 4.51
CA HIS A 109 -4.77 -6.44 4.04
C HIS A 109 -4.84 -7.88 4.55
N ILE A 110 -6.04 -8.35 4.87
CA ILE A 110 -6.26 -9.76 5.22
C ILE A 110 -6.57 -10.57 3.96
N LYS A 111 -5.76 -11.60 3.69
CA LYS A 111 -5.92 -12.54 2.57
C LYS A 111 -7.37 -13.03 2.44
N GLY A 112 -7.87 -13.09 1.20
CA GLY A 112 -9.14 -13.76 0.88
C GLY A 112 -10.36 -12.85 0.71
N THR A 113 -10.23 -11.52 0.83
CA THR A 113 -11.33 -10.60 0.51
C THR A 113 -11.14 -10.00 -0.91
N PRO A 114 -11.99 -10.35 -1.89
CA PRO A 114 -11.96 -9.70 -3.20
C PRO A 114 -12.46 -8.26 -3.06
N GLY A 115 -11.75 -7.30 -3.67
CA GLY A 115 -12.00 -5.89 -3.39
C GLY A 115 -11.64 -4.94 -4.51
N CYS A 116 -12.51 -3.98 -4.83
CA CYS A 116 -12.30 -3.01 -5.91
C CYS A 116 -11.14 -2.02 -5.69
N GLY A 117 -10.44 -2.07 -4.54
CA GLY A 117 -9.20 -1.34 -4.29
C GLY A 117 -7.96 -1.98 -4.93
N GLU A 118 -8.06 -3.20 -5.45
CA GLU A 118 -6.96 -3.99 -6.00
C GLU A 118 -6.07 -3.16 -6.96
N ALA A 119 -6.65 -2.46 -7.94
CA ALA A 119 -5.86 -1.68 -8.92
C ALA A 119 -5.07 -0.50 -8.32
N LEU A 120 -5.54 0.09 -7.21
CA LEU A 120 -4.86 1.21 -6.56
C LEU A 120 -3.57 0.74 -5.87
N PHE A 121 -3.56 -0.48 -5.35
CA PHE A 121 -2.42 -1.04 -4.61
C PHE A 121 -1.37 -1.70 -5.49
N ASN A 122 -1.43 -1.48 -6.81
CA ASN A 122 -0.33 -1.82 -7.69
C ASN A 122 0.90 -0.95 -7.33
N PRO A 123 2.06 -1.53 -6.96
CA PRO A 123 3.26 -0.78 -6.59
C PRO A 123 3.72 0.22 -7.64
N PHE A 124 3.65 -0.13 -8.92
CA PHE A 124 4.07 0.77 -10.00
C PHE A 124 3.19 2.01 -10.01
N HIS A 125 1.88 1.83 -9.86
CA HIS A 125 0.93 2.95 -9.81
C HIS A 125 1.11 3.79 -8.53
N LEU A 126 1.35 3.16 -7.38
CA LEU A 126 1.65 3.89 -6.14
C LEU A 126 2.93 4.74 -6.25
N LEU A 127 3.97 4.21 -6.89
CA LEU A 127 5.22 4.93 -7.16
C LEU A 127 5.07 6.02 -8.24
N GLU A 128 4.02 5.96 -9.04
CA GLU A 128 3.60 7.06 -9.92
C GLU A 128 2.90 8.18 -9.17
N LEU A 129 1.98 7.83 -8.27
CA LEU A 129 1.17 8.76 -7.49
C LEU A 129 1.97 9.45 -6.37
N ALA A 130 2.95 8.77 -5.78
CA ALA A 130 3.76 9.25 -4.68
C ALA A 130 5.24 9.31 -5.07
N PRO A 131 5.68 10.35 -5.81
CA PRO A 131 7.05 10.44 -6.33
C PRO A 131 8.13 10.56 -5.23
N HIS A 132 7.75 10.93 -4.00
CA HIS A 132 8.65 11.02 -2.86
C HIS A 132 8.66 9.76 -1.97
N LEU A 133 7.96 8.70 -2.39
CA LEU A 133 7.86 7.47 -1.62
C LEU A 133 9.22 6.78 -1.52
N ARG A 134 9.73 6.66 -0.29
CA ARG A 134 11.01 6.01 0.02
C ARG A 134 10.84 4.64 0.64
N THR A 135 9.74 4.41 1.37
CA THR A 135 9.45 3.13 2.03
C THR A 135 8.09 2.64 1.60
N LEU A 136 8.04 1.45 1.01
CA LEU A 136 6.79 0.76 0.67
C LEU A 136 6.74 -0.56 1.43
N ALA A 137 5.70 -0.76 2.22
CA ALA A 137 5.40 -2.03 2.87
C ALA A 137 4.02 -2.51 2.45
N ILE A 138 3.96 -3.75 1.95
CA ILE A 138 2.71 -4.39 1.52
C ILE A 138 2.57 -5.69 2.27
N SER A 139 1.42 -5.87 2.93
CA SER A 139 1.13 -7.03 3.75
C SER A 139 -0.20 -7.69 3.37
N GLY A 140 -0.19 -9.01 3.18
CA GLY A 140 -1.38 -9.84 2.95
C GLY A 140 -2.14 -9.57 1.64
N VAL A 141 -1.48 -8.98 0.65
CA VAL A 141 -2.00 -8.72 -0.70
C VAL A 141 -1.53 -9.81 -1.68
N ASP A 142 -2.42 -10.28 -2.56
CA ASP A 142 -2.06 -11.13 -3.70
C ASP A 142 -1.62 -10.26 -4.89
N MET A 143 -0.32 -10.21 -5.11
CA MET A 143 0.32 -9.34 -6.09
C MET A 143 0.35 -9.92 -7.50
N ASN A 144 0.14 -11.23 -7.65
CA ASN A 144 0.15 -11.90 -8.95
C ASN A 144 -0.83 -11.29 -9.95
N ARG A 145 -1.95 -10.74 -9.44
CA ARG A 145 -2.99 -10.10 -10.24
C ARG A 145 -2.55 -8.76 -10.84
N TYR A 146 -1.60 -8.07 -10.21
CA TYR A 146 -1.16 -6.72 -10.65
C TYR A 146 -0.06 -6.76 -11.68
N PHE A 147 0.88 -7.68 -11.49
CA PHE A 147 2.05 -7.79 -12.35
C PHE A 147 1.70 -8.25 -13.78
N ARG A 148 0.62 -9.05 -13.95
CA ARG A 148 0.11 -9.48 -15.27
C ARG A 148 -0.26 -8.33 -16.22
N ARG A 149 -0.43 -7.09 -15.73
CA ARG A 149 -0.85 -5.93 -16.54
C ARG A 149 0.30 -5.07 -17.09
N LEU A 150 1.56 -5.39 -16.77
CA LEU A 150 2.73 -4.63 -17.23
C LEU A 150 3.14 -4.91 -18.69
N ASN A 151 2.39 -5.73 -19.43
CA ASN A 151 2.62 -5.98 -20.86
C ASN A 151 2.47 -4.74 -21.77
N LYS A 152 2.23 -3.54 -21.21
CA LYS A 152 2.43 -2.29 -21.94
C LYS A 152 3.86 -1.83 -21.67
N ALA A 153 4.68 -1.92 -22.73
CA ALA A 153 6.06 -1.49 -22.72
C ALA A 153 6.24 -0.19 -21.93
N PRO A 154 7.27 -0.11 -21.08
CA PRO A 154 7.57 1.10 -20.34
C PRO A 154 7.65 2.29 -21.31
N GLY A 155 6.80 3.30 -21.12
CA GLY A 155 6.84 4.54 -21.89
C GLY A 155 8.18 5.28 -21.74
N PRO A 156 8.59 6.15 -22.68
CA PRO A 156 9.94 6.74 -22.74
C PRO A 156 10.32 7.75 -21.63
N PHE A 157 9.61 7.79 -20.49
CA PHE A 157 9.76 8.81 -19.44
C PHE A 157 10.42 8.33 -18.13
N TYR A 158 11.04 7.14 -18.07
CA TYR A 158 11.77 6.66 -16.87
C TYR A 158 13.14 7.31 -16.77
N ASN A 159 13.17 8.63 -16.61
CA ASN A 159 14.41 9.34 -16.34
C ASN A 159 14.11 10.51 -15.43
N THR A 160 14.07 10.24 -14.11
CA THR A 160 14.48 11.15 -13.03
C THR A 160 14.20 10.53 -11.65
N ALA A 161 15.28 10.13 -10.96
CA ALA A 161 15.45 10.16 -9.50
C ALA A 161 14.42 9.51 -8.54
N ARG A 162 13.48 8.68 -9.00
CA ARG A 162 12.55 7.95 -8.11
C ARG A 162 13.24 6.74 -7.50
N LEU A 163 13.88 6.95 -6.35
CA LEU A 163 14.55 5.91 -5.59
C LEU A 163 13.65 5.43 -4.47
N LEU A 164 13.07 4.25 -4.64
CA LEU A 164 12.51 3.52 -3.53
C LEU A 164 13.69 3.06 -2.67
N HIS A 165 13.78 3.49 -1.42
CA HIS A 165 14.88 3.08 -0.54
C HIS A 165 14.62 1.71 0.07
N THR A 166 13.39 1.47 0.52
CA THR A 166 13.02 0.26 1.25
C THR A 166 11.73 -0.34 0.73
N LEU A 167 11.76 -1.65 0.45
CA LEU A 167 10.60 -2.44 0.04
C LEU A 167 10.38 -3.62 0.99
N HIS A 168 9.23 -3.66 1.65
CA HIS A 168 8.82 -4.75 2.51
C HIS A 168 7.62 -5.48 1.92
N MET A 169 7.76 -6.79 1.75
CA MET A 169 6.69 -7.70 1.37
C MET A 169 6.46 -8.68 2.51
N ILE A 170 5.23 -8.72 3.03
CA ILE A 170 4.90 -9.48 4.24
C ILE A 170 3.66 -10.32 3.98
N GLU A 171 3.75 -11.63 4.13
CA GLU A 171 2.62 -12.54 3.92
C GLU A 171 1.95 -12.34 2.55
N THR A 172 2.68 -11.97 1.50
CA THR A 172 2.12 -11.69 0.18
C THR A 172 2.35 -12.85 -0.79
N SER A 173 1.45 -13.00 -1.76
CA SER A 173 1.67 -13.85 -2.94
C SER A 173 2.25 -13.02 -4.07
N ILE A 174 3.40 -13.37 -4.64
CA ILE A 174 4.12 -12.52 -5.59
C ILE A 174 4.69 -13.32 -6.75
N ASP A 175 4.58 -12.79 -7.97
CA ASP A 175 5.37 -13.26 -9.09
C ASP A 175 6.81 -12.79 -8.93
N TRP A 176 7.72 -13.75 -8.86
CA TRP A 176 9.12 -13.52 -8.54
C TRP A 176 9.81 -12.63 -9.60
N THR A 177 9.52 -12.85 -10.87
CA THR A 177 10.14 -12.10 -11.97
C THR A 177 9.74 -10.64 -11.90
N SER A 178 8.45 -10.35 -11.75
CA SER A 178 7.99 -8.97 -11.67
C SER A 178 8.38 -8.26 -10.37
N TYR A 179 8.59 -9.01 -9.27
CA TYR A 179 9.21 -8.43 -8.08
C TYR A 179 10.65 -8.00 -8.33
N LEU A 180 11.44 -8.83 -9.02
CA LEU A 180 12.81 -8.48 -9.38
C LEU A 180 12.85 -7.24 -10.28
N GLU A 181 11.95 -7.16 -11.27
CA GLU A 181 11.79 -5.98 -12.12
C GLU A 181 11.47 -4.72 -11.30
N LEU A 182 10.55 -4.81 -10.33
CA LEU A 182 10.22 -3.70 -9.44
C LEU A 182 11.45 -3.22 -8.65
N VAL A 183 12.20 -4.15 -8.06
CA VAL A 183 13.42 -3.86 -7.29
C VAL A 183 14.47 -3.17 -8.17
N GLN A 184 14.70 -3.69 -9.38
CA GLN A 184 15.66 -3.13 -10.34
C GLN A 184 15.22 -1.77 -10.87
N MET A 185 13.94 -1.63 -11.26
CA MET A 185 13.40 -0.43 -11.89
C MET A 185 13.44 0.77 -10.95
N TYR A 186 13.18 0.58 -9.67
CA TYR A 186 13.14 1.66 -8.67
C TYR A 186 14.35 1.71 -7.74
N GLY A 187 15.35 0.86 -7.97
CA GLY A 187 16.63 0.87 -7.27
C GLY A 187 16.52 0.63 -5.76
N ALA A 188 15.70 -0.34 -5.35
CA ALA A 188 15.50 -0.65 -3.92
C ALA A 188 16.81 -1.01 -3.23
N GLN A 189 17.17 -0.27 -2.18
CA GLN A 189 18.43 -0.44 -1.44
C GLN A 189 18.32 -1.44 -0.30
N LYS A 190 17.11 -1.59 0.23
CA LYS A 190 16.78 -2.55 1.27
C LYS A 190 15.50 -3.28 0.91
N ILE A 191 15.54 -4.60 1.01
CA ILE A 191 14.36 -5.42 0.78
C ILE A 191 14.14 -6.40 1.91
N THR A 192 12.87 -6.61 2.25
CA THR A 192 12.46 -7.64 3.20
C THR A 192 11.32 -8.43 2.62
N ILE A 193 11.49 -9.76 2.61
CA ILE A 193 10.47 -10.71 2.22
C ILE A 193 10.20 -11.56 3.46
N TRP A 194 8.97 -11.53 3.97
CA TRP A 194 8.58 -12.27 5.16
C TRP A 194 7.32 -13.11 4.90
N ASP A 195 7.42 -14.44 5.06
CA ASP A 195 6.29 -15.39 4.90
C ASP A 195 5.53 -15.23 3.57
N CYS A 196 6.24 -14.85 2.51
CA CYS A 196 5.69 -14.68 1.17
C CYS A 196 5.66 -15.99 0.37
N THR A 197 4.67 -16.10 -0.52
CA THR A 197 4.58 -17.16 -1.53
C THR A 197 5.10 -16.61 -2.84
N LEU A 198 6.20 -17.15 -3.36
CA LEU A 198 6.77 -16.74 -4.65
C LEU A 198 6.31 -17.69 -5.76
N TYR A 199 5.80 -17.13 -6.84
CA TYR A 199 5.36 -17.84 -8.04
C TYR A 199 6.30 -17.58 -9.21
N ASN A 200 6.34 -18.52 -10.14
CA ASN A 200 6.86 -18.32 -11.48
C ASN A 200 5.68 -18.42 -12.46
N LEU A 201 5.57 -17.49 -13.40
CA LEU A 201 4.57 -17.56 -14.47
C LEU A 201 4.71 -18.83 -15.33
N GLU A 202 5.92 -19.39 -15.40
CA GLU A 202 6.20 -20.65 -16.08
C GLU A 202 6.13 -21.82 -15.07
N GLY A 203 5.08 -22.63 -15.20
CA GLY A 203 4.56 -23.58 -14.21
C GLY A 203 5.42 -24.79 -13.89
N ALA A 204 6.68 -24.59 -13.51
CA ALA A 204 7.53 -25.64 -12.95
C ALA A 204 7.40 -25.67 -11.42
N SER A 205 7.17 -26.86 -10.86
CA SER A 205 7.40 -27.15 -9.45
C SER A 205 8.88 -26.94 -9.16
N ARG A 206 9.19 -25.98 -8.28
CA ARG A 206 10.56 -25.60 -7.96
C ARG A 206 11.12 -26.43 -6.79
N THR A 207 12.41 -26.72 -6.82
CA THR A 207 13.15 -27.47 -5.80
C THR A 207 13.77 -26.52 -4.77
N GLN A 208 14.42 -27.06 -3.73
CA GLN A 208 15.20 -26.28 -2.77
C GLN A 208 16.32 -25.46 -3.45
N GLU A 209 16.87 -25.97 -4.56
CA GLU A 209 17.90 -25.29 -5.36
C GLU A 209 17.40 -23.96 -5.93
N ASP A 210 16.12 -23.88 -6.32
CA ASP A 210 15.54 -22.63 -6.85
C ASP A 210 15.43 -21.53 -5.78
N GLN A 211 15.31 -21.89 -4.50
CA GLN A 211 15.28 -20.90 -3.42
C GLN A 211 16.66 -20.24 -3.22
N GLU A 212 17.74 -21.01 -3.36
CA GLU A 212 19.11 -20.50 -3.29
C GLU A 212 19.40 -19.60 -4.49
N VAL A 213 18.95 -19.98 -5.69
CA VAL A 213 19.04 -19.15 -6.89
C VAL A 213 18.29 -17.82 -6.69
N ILE A 214 17.05 -17.85 -6.21
CA ILE A 214 16.27 -16.63 -5.92
C ILE A 214 17.02 -15.73 -4.93
N ARG A 215 17.53 -16.30 -3.82
CA ARG A 215 18.28 -15.53 -2.82
C ARG A 215 19.55 -14.92 -3.40
N SER A 216 20.28 -15.68 -4.21
CA SER A 216 21.48 -15.20 -4.89
C SER A 216 21.16 -14.06 -5.85
N LEU A 217 20.07 -14.17 -6.61
CA LEU A 217 19.61 -13.11 -7.51
C LEU A 217 19.19 -11.86 -6.74
N LEU A 218 18.43 -12.00 -5.65
CA LEU A 218 18.09 -10.87 -4.79
C LEU A 218 19.32 -10.15 -4.26
N ALA A 219 20.27 -10.91 -3.70
CA ALA A 219 21.50 -10.36 -3.16
C ALA A 219 22.35 -9.65 -4.24
N SER A 220 22.27 -10.13 -5.49
CA SER A 220 22.96 -9.50 -6.62
C SER A 220 22.37 -8.14 -7.02
N VAL A 221 21.06 -7.94 -6.81
CA VAL A 221 20.36 -6.69 -7.15
C VAL A 221 20.31 -5.73 -5.96
N CYS A 222 20.15 -6.26 -4.75
CA CYS A 222 19.97 -5.49 -3.52
C CYS A 222 20.83 -6.09 -2.39
N PRO A 223 21.87 -5.39 -1.92
CA PRO A 223 22.80 -5.95 -0.94
C PRO A 223 22.17 -6.11 0.47
N ASP A 224 21.24 -5.24 0.90
CA ASP A 224 20.49 -5.42 2.16
C ASP A 224 19.19 -6.21 1.90
N THR A 225 19.36 -7.49 1.56
CA THR A 225 18.26 -8.44 1.38
C THR A 225 18.02 -9.24 2.65
N ARG A 226 16.77 -9.26 3.12
CA ARG A 226 16.34 -10.12 4.24
C ARG A 226 15.18 -10.99 3.81
N VAL A 227 15.36 -12.30 3.87
CA VAL A 227 14.31 -13.30 3.64
C VAL A 227 14.04 -14.01 4.97
N LEU A 228 12.83 -13.86 5.51
CA LEU A 228 12.45 -14.27 6.86
C LEU A 228 11.16 -15.12 6.85
N GLY A 229 10.91 -15.90 7.91
CA GLY A 229 9.66 -16.65 8.15
C GLY A 229 9.82 -18.18 8.12
N ASP A 230 8.85 -18.87 8.73
CA ASP A 230 8.87 -20.33 8.95
C ASP A 230 8.41 -21.13 7.72
N ASN A 231 7.56 -20.56 6.85
CA ASN A 231 7.15 -21.14 5.58
C ASN A 231 8.00 -20.60 4.42
N ILE A 232 9.32 -20.74 4.53
CA ILE A 232 10.30 -20.24 3.56
C ILE A 232 9.87 -20.63 2.13
N LEU A 233 9.32 -19.65 1.41
CA LEU A 233 8.90 -19.75 0.02
C LEU A 233 8.07 -21.00 -0.27
N LYS A 234 6.77 -20.99 0.06
CA LYS A 234 5.86 -21.99 -0.50
C LYS A 234 5.89 -21.86 -2.03
N LEU A 235 6.55 -22.80 -2.68
CA LEU A 235 6.62 -22.91 -4.13
C LEU A 235 5.31 -23.54 -4.59
N ALA A 236 4.28 -22.72 -4.72
CA ALA A 236 2.98 -23.20 -5.15
C ALA A 236 3.02 -23.43 -6.66
N GLY A 237 3.00 -24.70 -7.06
CA GLY A 237 2.73 -25.09 -8.44
C GLY A 237 1.31 -24.65 -8.83
N LEU A 238 1.20 -24.01 -9.99
CA LEU A 238 0.00 -23.60 -10.73
C LEU A 238 -1.18 -23.06 -9.91
N TYR A 239 -1.40 -21.75 -10.01
CA TYR A 239 -2.68 -21.13 -9.69
C TYR A 239 -3.69 -21.47 -10.81
N ILE A 240 -4.42 -22.57 -10.67
CA ILE A 240 -5.57 -22.87 -11.54
C ILE A 240 -6.76 -22.08 -11.00
N GLU A 241 -7.06 -20.93 -11.62
CA GLU A 241 -8.37 -20.29 -11.46
C GLU A 241 -9.45 -21.27 -11.98
N LYS A 242 -10.37 -21.68 -11.09
CA LYS A 242 -11.66 -22.24 -11.50
C LYS A 242 -12.67 -21.12 -11.62
#